data_AF-N6ZPH0-F1
#
_entry.id   AF-N6ZPH0-F1
#
_cell.length_a   1.000
_cell.length_b   1.000
_cell.length_c   1.000
_cell.angle_alpha   90.00
_cell.angle_beta   90.00
_cell.angle_gamma   90.00
#
_symmetry.space_group_name_H-M   'P 1'
#
loop_
_entity.id
_entity.type
_entity.pdbx_description
1 polymer ?
#
loop_
_entity_poly.entity_id
_entity_poly.type
_entity_poly.pdbx_seq_one_letter_code
_entity_poly.pdbx_strand_id
1 'polypeptide(L)'
;MHLITVKPEEVFQALADRTRIRIMRLLVDTGEEICLCELVDSLQELQYKLSRHLKTLRQAGLLSAIKDGRWLYHRLVTGSPTMGPLSDLIRSVPDEDDVFSGDLGRFRERICLREDGRCRVGIQTSDLATGAR
;
A
#
# COMPACT_ATOMS: atom_id res chain seq x y z
N MET A 1 -21.47 -0.34 -2.40
CA MET A 1 -20.54 0.49 -1.62
C MET A 1 -20.93 0.38 -0.16
N HIS A 2 -20.12 -0.26 0.68
CA HIS A 2 -20.34 -0.19 2.13
C HIS A 2 -19.91 1.20 2.59
N LEU A 3 -20.84 1.98 3.15
CA LEU A 3 -20.54 3.25 3.79
C LEU A 3 -19.86 2.92 5.12
N ILE A 4 -18.55 3.07 5.18
CA ILE A 4 -17.80 2.99 6.44
C ILE A 4 -17.82 4.39 7.03
N THR A 5 -18.50 4.55 8.16
CA THR A 5 -18.39 5.79 8.96
C THR A 5 -17.05 5.74 9.68
N VAL A 6 -16.08 6.50 9.19
CA VAL A 6 -14.73 6.60 9.77
C VAL A 6 -14.63 7.87 10.60
N LYS A 7 -14.10 7.77 11.81
CA LYS A 7 -13.85 8.96 12.63
C LYS A 7 -12.51 9.62 12.26
N PRO A 8 -12.37 10.95 12.36
CA PRO A 8 -11.11 11.63 12.04
C PRO A 8 -9.89 11.08 12.77
N GLU A 9 -10.03 10.74 14.05
CA GLU A 9 -8.95 10.19 14.87
C GLU A 9 -8.45 8.82 14.36
N GLU A 10 -9.33 8.00 13.78
CA GLU A 10 -8.97 6.68 13.23
C GLU A 10 -8.09 6.84 11.98
N VAL A 11 -8.32 7.88 11.18
CA VAL A 11 -7.49 8.21 10.02
C VAL A 11 -6.07 8.58 10.46
N PHE A 12 -5.94 9.50 11.41
CA PHE A 12 -4.61 9.93 11.89
C PHE A 12 -3.88 8.81 12.63
N GLN A 13 -4.57 7.99 13.44
CA GLN A 13 -3.98 6.80 14.06
C GLN A 13 -3.51 5.78 13.00
N ALA A 14 -4.28 5.58 11.93
CA ALA A 14 -3.87 4.74 10.82
C ALA A 14 -2.68 5.32 10.04
N LEU A 15 -2.45 6.63 10.04
CA LEU A 15 -1.30 7.24 9.37
C LEU A 15 -0.06 7.35 10.27
N ALA A 16 -0.20 7.28 11.59
CA ALA A 16 0.90 7.35 12.56
C ALA A 16 1.76 6.07 12.62
N ASP A 17 2.21 5.57 11.47
CA ASP A 17 3.13 4.43 11.33
C ASP A 17 3.94 4.56 10.03
N ARG A 18 5.26 4.38 10.15
CA ARG A 18 6.21 4.54 9.03
C ARG A 18 5.86 3.65 7.83
N THR A 19 5.48 2.39 8.07
CA THR A 19 5.15 1.44 6.99
C THR A 19 3.85 1.83 6.29
N ARG A 20 2.85 2.29 7.05
CA ARG A 20 1.58 2.76 6.48
C ARG A 20 1.76 4.03 5.65
N ILE A 21 2.61 4.96 6.07
CA ILE A 21 2.97 6.13 5.26
C ILE A 21 3.66 5.70 3.97
N ARG A 22 4.63 4.77 4.02
CA ARG A 22 5.30 4.23 2.82
C ARG A 22 4.31 3.61 1.83
N ILE A 23 3.37 2.78 2.31
CA ILE A 23 2.29 2.19 1.49
C ILE A 23 1.45 3.29 0.83
N MET A 24 0.97 4.26 1.61
CA MET A 24 0.13 5.34 1.11
C MET A 24 0.89 6.20 0.09
N ARG A 25 2.17 6.53 0.35
CA ARG A 25 3.00 7.34 -0.54
C ARG A 25 3.21 6.64 -1.89
N LEU A 26 3.47 5.33 -1.91
CA LEU A 26 3.54 4.57 -3.18
C LEU A 26 2.23 4.67 -3.96
N LEU A 27 1.08 4.44 -3.32
CA LEU A 27 -0.23 4.50 -3.98
C LEU A 27 -0.57 5.91 -4.48
N VAL A 28 -0.21 6.95 -3.73
CA VAL A 28 -0.42 8.35 -4.08
C VAL A 28 0.47 8.80 -5.24
N ASP A 29 1.73 8.38 -5.25
CA ASP A 29 2.70 8.78 -6.27
C ASP A 29 2.48 8.04 -7.59
N THR A 30 2.17 6.75 -7.51
CA THR A 30 2.05 5.89 -8.70
C THR A 30 0.64 5.89 -9.29
N GLY A 31 -0.40 6.07 -8.46
CA GLY A 31 -1.80 5.90 -8.87
C GLY A 31 -2.19 4.45 -9.19
N GLU A 32 -1.30 3.49 -8.96
CA GLU A 32 -1.49 2.08 -9.28
C GLU A 32 -2.34 1.37 -8.22
N GLU A 33 -3.07 0.32 -8.63
CA GLU A 33 -3.57 -0.67 -7.67
C GLU A 33 -2.44 -1.64 -7.33
N ILE A 34 -2.28 -2.02 -6.06
CA ILE A 34 -1.16 -2.87 -5.61
C ILE A 34 -1.66 -4.09 -4.85
N CYS A 35 -1.08 -5.27 -5.09
CA CYS A 35 -1.35 -6.45 -4.27
C CYS A 35 -0.31 -6.63 -3.15
N LEU A 36 -0.61 -7.51 -2.20
CA LEU A 36 0.27 -7.79 -1.07
C LEU A 36 1.67 -8.28 -1.51
N CYS A 37 1.76 -9.09 -2.58
CA CYS A 37 3.04 -9.60 -3.05
C CYS A 37 3.96 -8.47 -3.53
N GLU A 38 3.40 -7.55 -4.30
CA GLU A 38 4.13 -6.39 -4.84
C GLU A 38 4.58 -5.48 -3.69
N LEU A 39 3.75 -5.29 -2.66
CA LEU A 39 4.15 -4.53 -1.47
C LEU A 39 5.29 -5.20 -0.70
N VAL A 40 5.30 -6.53 -0.54
CA VAL A 40 6.39 -7.25 0.12
C VAL A 40 7.71 -6.99 -0.61
N ASP A 41 7.72 -7.18 -1.93
CA ASP A 41 8.91 -7.00 -2.75
C ASP A 41 9.35 -5.52 -2.81
N SER A 42 8.40 -4.58 -2.79
CA SER A 42 8.70 -3.14 -2.88
C SER A 42 9.20 -2.57 -1.55
N LEU A 43 8.54 -2.90 -0.43
CA LEU A 43 8.88 -2.35 0.89
C LEU A 43 9.94 -3.16 1.63
N GLN A 44 10.27 -4.36 1.14
CA GLN A 44 11.19 -5.29 1.81
C GLN A 44 10.76 -5.55 3.27
N GLU A 45 9.45 -5.76 3.45
CA GLU A 45 8.79 -5.96 4.74
C GLU A 45 8.05 -7.30 4.77
N LEU A 46 7.92 -7.87 5.97
CA LEU A 46 7.32 -9.19 6.16
C LEU A 46 5.84 -9.20 5.73
N GLN A 47 5.44 -10.23 5.00
CA GLN A 47 4.08 -10.37 4.46
C GLN A 47 2.99 -10.22 5.53
N TYR A 48 3.17 -10.84 6.71
CA TYR A 48 2.16 -10.76 7.77
C TYR A 48 2.01 -9.34 8.32
N LYS A 49 3.09 -8.55 8.33
CA LYS A 49 3.10 -7.18 8.86
C LYS A 49 2.36 -6.28 7.87
N LEU A 50 2.70 -6.37 6.59
CA LEU A 50 2.02 -5.64 5.52
C LEU A 50 0.53 -5.98 5.43
N SER A 51 0.15 -7.25 5.56
CA SER A 51 -1.27 -7.66 5.59
C SER A 51 -2.06 -6.96 6.70
N ARG A 52 -1.47 -6.84 7.91
CA ARG A 52 -2.08 -6.09 9.02
C ARG A 52 -2.18 -4.60 8.72
N HIS A 53 -1.12 -3.97 8.19
CA HIS A 53 -1.13 -2.55 7.82
C HIS A 53 -2.20 -2.23 6.78
N LEU A 54 -2.35 -3.06 5.75
CA LEU A 54 -3.38 -2.91 4.73
C LEU A 54 -4.79 -3.03 5.33
N LYS A 55 -4.99 -3.94 6.28
CA LYS A 55 -6.27 -4.04 7.02
C LYS A 55 -6.57 -2.76 7.78
N THR A 56 -5.61 -2.22 8.53
CA THR A 56 -5.77 -0.96 9.27
C THR A 56 -6.14 0.19 8.33
N LEU A 57 -5.43 0.35 7.21
CA LEU A 57 -5.71 1.40 6.24
C LEU A 57 -7.09 1.27 5.57
N ARG A 58 -7.55 0.04 5.30
CA ARG A 58 -8.91 -0.20 4.80
C ARG A 58 -9.98 0.11 5.85
N GLN A 59 -9.75 -0.25 7.11
CA GLN A 59 -10.67 0.03 8.20
C GLN A 59 -10.81 1.54 8.46
N ALA A 60 -9.73 2.30 8.28
CA ALA A 60 -9.72 3.76 8.33
C ALA A 60 -10.25 4.43 7.04
N GLY A 61 -10.83 3.67 6.10
CA GLY A 61 -11.41 4.20 4.87
C GLY A 61 -10.42 4.89 3.93
N LEU A 62 -9.11 4.64 4.08
CA LEU A 62 -8.08 5.19 3.20
C LEU A 62 -7.90 4.35 1.94
N LEU A 63 -8.10 3.04 2.06
CA LEU A 63 -7.96 2.08 0.97
C LEU A 63 -9.27 1.34 0.68
N SER A 64 -9.52 1.12 -0.61
CA SER A 64 -10.48 0.13 -1.10
C SER A 64 -9.73 -1.07 -1.66
N ALA A 65 -10.43 -2.20 -1.83
CA ALA A 65 -9.81 -3.40 -2.37
C ALA A 65 -10.73 -4.16 -3.34
N ILE A 66 -10.12 -4.76 -4.35
CA ILE A 66 -10.79 -5.59 -5.36
C ILE A 66 -10.08 -6.93 -5.49
N LYS A 67 -10.86 -8.01 -5.57
CA LYS A 67 -10.34 -9.38 -5.73
C LYS A 67 -10.12 -9.67 -7.21
N ASP A 68 -8.93 -10.17 -7.54
CA ASP A 68 -8.57 -10.69 -8.87
C ASP A 68 -7.93 -12.08 -8.70
N GLY A 69 -8.71 -13.12 -9.01
CA GLY A 69 -8.31 -14.50 -8.77
C GLY A 69 -7.95 -14.74 -7.29
N ARG A 70 -6.69 -15.11 -7.04
CA ARG A 70 -6.15 -15.32 -5.67
C ARG A 70 -5.61 -14.06 -4.99
N TRP A 71 -5.51 -12.94 -5.71
CA TRP A 71 -4.96 -11.69 -5.17
C TRP A 71 -6.05 -10.71 -4.78
N LEU A 72 -5.73 -9.87 -3.80
CA LEU A 72 -6.54 -8.74 -3.40
C LEU A 72 -5.72 -7.48 -3.67
N TYR A 73 -6.13 -6.70 -4.66
CA TYR A 73 -5.50 -5.42 -5.02
C TYR A 73 -6.08 -4.30 -4.19
N HIS A 74 -5.26 -3.35 -3.80
CA HIS A 74 -5.65 -2.21 -2.98
C HIS A 74 -5.33 -0.92 -3.71
N ARG A 75 -6.19 0.07 -3.50
CA ARG A 75 -6.10 1.37 -4.12
C ARG A 75 -6.66 2.43 -3.19
N LEU A 76 -6.27 3.67 -3.41
CA LEU A 76 -6.84 4.80 -2.66
C LEU A 76 -8.36 4.86 -2.82
N VAL A 77 -9.06 5.22 -1.75
CA VAL A 77 -10.49 5.52 -1.85
C VAL A 77 -10.70 6.79 -2.67
N THR A 78 -11.51 6.68 -3.70
CA THR A 78 -11.90 7.80 -4.56
C THR A 78 -13.22 8.42 -4.08
N GLY A 79 -13.42 9.72 -4.34
CA GLY A 79 -14.68 10.42 -4.03
C GLY A 79 -14.78 10.96 -2.60
N SER A 80 -13.73 10.82 -1.78
CA SER A 80 -13.62 11.56 -0.53
C SER A 80 -13.01 12.94 -0.78
N PRO A 81 -13.63 14.05 -0.33
CA PRO A 81 -13.06 15.39 -0.48
C PRO A 81 -11.74 15.56 0.29
N THR A 82 -11.49 14.73 1.31
CA THR A 82 -10.25 14.78 2.11
C THR A 82 -9.08 14.07 1.45
N MET A 83 -9.31 13.18 0.47
CA MET A 83 -8.25 12.35 -0.10
C MET A 83 -7.25 13.18 -0.93
N GLY A 84 -7.71 14.22 -1.62
CA GLY A 84 -6.83 15.14 -2.37
C GLY A 84 -5.82 15.84 -1.46
N PRO A 85 -6.27 16.65 -0.48
CA PRO A 85 -5.39 17.32 0.48
C PRO A 85 -4.48 16.35 1.24
N LEU A 86 -4.99 15.17 1.61
CA LEU A 86 -4.18 14.15 2.28
C LEU A 86 -3.06 13.61 1.38
N SER A 87 -3.37 13.38 0.10
CA SER A 87 -2.39 12.94 -0.89
C SER A 87 -1.29 13.98 -1.08
N ASP A 88 -1.66 15.27 -1.15
CA ASP A 88 -0.71 16.37 -1.28
C ASP A 88 0.19 16.49 -0.04
N LEU A 89 -0.38 16.35 1.15
CA LEU A 89 0.38 16.29 2.40
C LEU A 89 1.38 15.13 2.39
N ILE A 90 0.94 13.92 2.02
CA ILE A 90 1.81 12.74 1.93
C ILE A 90 2.96 12.95 0.94
N ARG A 91 2.70 13.60 -0.20
CA ARG A 91 3.76 13.93 -1.19
C ARG A 91 4.77 14.95 -0.65
N SER A 92 4.33 15.88 0.20
CA SER A 92 5.20 16.90 0.79
C SER A 92 6.12 16.38 1.90
N VAL A 93 5.86 15.16 2.43
CA VAL A 93 6.73 14.57 3.46
C VAL A 93 8.12 14.30 2.84
N PRO A 94 9.22 14.72 3.50
CA PRO A 94 10.56 14.48 3.00
C PRO A 94 10.84 12.98 2.84
N ASP A 95 11.71 12.64 1.90
CA ASP A 95 12.23 11.27 1.79
C ASP A 95 13.46 11.12 2.68
N GLU A 96 13.22 10.78 3.95
CA GLU A 96 14.31 10.52 4.90
C GLU A 96 15.07 9.25 4.52
N ASP A 97 16.40 9.35 4.44
CA ASP A 97 17.34 8.27 4.11
C ASP A 97 17.04 7.56 2.77
N ASP A 98 16.45 8.27 1.80
CA ASP A 98 16.07 7.76 0.48
C ASP A 98 15.17 6.50 0.52
N VAL A 99 14.45 6.30 1.62
CA VAL A 99 13.65 5.10 1.87
C VAL A 99 12.51 4.98 0.86
N PHE A 100 11.79 6.07 0.60
CA PHE A 100 10.71 6.09 -0.37
C PHE A 100 11.23 5.95 -1.80
N SER A 101 12.31 6.64 -2.16
CA SER A 101 12.93 6.51 -3.48
C SER A 101 13.37 5.07 -3.75
N GLY A 102 13.93 4.39 -2.75
CA GLY A 102 14.25 2.97 -2.80
C GLY A 102 12.99 2.08 -2.95
N ASP A 103 11.93 2.36 -2.20
CA ASP A 103 10.64 1.65 -2.33
C ASP A 103 10.06 1.81 -3.74
N LEU A 104 10.07 3.03 -4.27
CA LEU A 104 9.55 3.37 -5.59
C LEU A 104 10.35 2.70 -6.71
N GLY A 105 11.68 2.65 -6.59
CA GLY A 105 12.56 1.93 -7.51
C GLY A 105 12.19 0.44 -7.58
N ARG A 106 12.16 -0.24 -6.42
CA ARG A 106 11.77 -1.65 -6.34
C ARG A 106 10.34 -1.88 -6.83
N PHE A 107 9.42 -0.96 -6.54
CA PHE A 107 8.05 -1.05 -7.04
C PHE A 107 7.99 -1.01 -8.57
N ARG A 108 8.69 -0.06 -9.20
CA ARG A 108 8.73 0.07 -10.66
C ARG A 108 9.30 -1.17 -11.33
N GLU A 109 10.37 -1.74 -10.78
CA GLU A 109 10.90 -3.02 -11.25
C GLU A 109 9.89 -4.15 -11.06
N ARG A 110 9.22 -4.18 -9.91
CA ARG A 110 8.30 -5.25 -9.55
C ARG A 110 7.06 -5.30 -10.44
N ILE A 111 6.48 -4.15 -10.82
CA ILE A 111 5.29 -4.11 -11.67
C ILE A 111 5.58 -4.52 -13.12
N CYS A 112 6.83 -4.47 -13.58
CA CYS A 112 7.22 -5.00 -14.89
C CYS A 112 7.05 -6.52 -15.00
N LEU A 113 6.96 -7.22 -13.86
CA LEU A 113 6.69 -8.67 -13.80
C LEU A 113 5.18 -9.01 -13.83
N ARG A 114 4.31 -8.02 -14.05
CA ARG A 114 2.87 -8.26 -14.21
C ARG A 114 2.58 -8.94 -15.54
N GLU A 115 1.65 -9.88 -15.52
CA GLU A 115 1.06 -10.49 -16.71
C GLU A 115 -0.40 -10.02 -16.81
N ASP A 116 -0.81 -9.52 -17.97
CA ASP A 116 -2.12 -8.90 -18.18
C ASP A 116 -2.44 -7.80 -17.15
N GLY A 117 -1.43 -7.01 -16.78
CA GLY A 117 -1.55 -5.94 -15.79
C GLY A 117 -1.73 -6.42 -14.34
N ARG A 118 -1.56 -7.72 -14.06
CA ARG A 118 -1.72 -8.31 -12.72
C ARG A 118 -0.49 -9.12 -12.33
N CYS A 119 -0.15 -9.10 -11.04
CA CYS A 119 0.78 -10.02 -10.43
C CYS A 119 0.28 -11.47 -10.56
N ARG A 120 1.00 -12.28 -11.35
CA ARG A 120 0.84 -13.74 -11.42
C ARG A 120 1.99 -14.51 -10.76
N VAL A 121 3.15 -13.87 -10.62
CA VAL A 121 4.40 -14.48 -10.12
C VAL A 121 4.50 -14.64 -8.60
N GLY A 122 3.65 -13.96 -7.81
CA GLY A 122 3.71 -14.02 -6.33
C GLY A 122 4.86 -13.20 -5.73
N ILE A 123 5.23 -13.47 -4.47
CA ILE A 123 6.34 -12.79 -3.78
C ILE A 123 7.66 -13.28 -4.40
N GLN A 124 8.54 -12.36 -4.79
CA GLN A 124 9.85 -12.69 -5.36
C GLN A 124 10.96 -12.71 -4.30
N THR A 125 10.74 -12.06 -3.16
CA THR A 125 11.68 -12.05 -2.03
C THR A 125 11.33 -13.17 -1.05
N SER A 126 11.87 -14.38 -1.28
CA SER A 126 11.49 -15.61 -0.57
C SER A 126 11.54 -15.52 0.96
N ASP A 127 12.54 -14.82 1.49
CA ASP A 127 12.77 -14.73 2.94
C ASP A 127 11.70 -13.89 3.66
N LEU A 128 11.00 -13.03 2.91
CA LEU A 128 9.93 -12.16 3.44
C LEU A 128 8.53 -12.77 3.30
N ALA A 129 8.40 -13.86 2.52
CA ALA A 129 7.15 -14.58 2.32
C ALA A 129 6.75 -15.41 3.55
N THR A 130 7.73 -15.86 4.33
CA THR A 130 7.50 -16.73 5.49
C THR A 130 7.54 -15.88 6.75
N GLY A 131 6.40 -15.74 7.44
CA GLY A 131 6.46 -15.36 8.85
C GLY A 131 7.34 -16.39 9.56
N ALA A 132 8.40 -15.91 10.22
CA ALA A 132 9.28 -16.74 11.03
C ALA A 132 8.44 -17.76 11.81
N ARG A 133 8.78 -19.05 11.64
CA ARG A 133 8.20 -20.11 12.46
C ARG A 133 8.60 -19.90 13.91
#